data_AF-A0A8H3V024-F1
#
_entry.id   AF-A0A8H3V024-F1
#
_cell.length_a   1.000
_cell.length_b   1.000
_cell.length_c   1.000
_cell.angle_alpha   90.00
_cell.angle_beta   90.00
_cell.angle_gamma   90.00
#
_symmetry.space_group_name_H-M   'P 1'
#
loop_
_entity.id
_entity.type
_entity.pdbx_description
1 polymer ?
#
loop_
_entity_poly.entity_id
_entity_poly.type
_entity_poly.pdbx_seq_one_letter_code
_entity_poly.pdbx_strand_id
1 'polypeptide(L)'
;MPVLSVTKHRLNPGLSQTDPSLLKILPTLRSLAKTPIHFYAAIEDPSALLILSTWPSPSAHVSFTTTSQALLAPLSSQEWTEYMPLDTKTVSNLPLTAPILTISRAFLKPLPHPHQYFSKISALKTPIEEETAPYPSQEQDHSTIYKTRGRQTTYSEHPVYPTKPGRNEEQLGSPKNNPGRVIV
;
A
#
# COMPACT_ATOMS: atom_id res chain seq x y z
N MET A 1 2.55 24.51 -8.51
CA MET A 1 3.58 23.65 -7.90
C MET A 1 3.26 22.22 -8.28
N PRO A 2 4.25 21.44 -8.73
CA PRO A 2 4.04 20.03 -9.04
C PRO A 2 3.53 19.24 -7.84
N VAL A 3 2.67 18.26 -8.10
CA VAL A 3 2.06 17.43 -7.06
C VAL A 3 2.02 15.96 -7.48
N LEU A 4 2.13 15.06 -6.51
CA LEU A 4 1.68 13.68 -6.64
C LEU A 4 0.21 13.67 -6.23
N SER A 5 -0.68 13.25 -7.14
CA SER A 5 -2.03 12.86 -6.75
C SER A 5 -2.05 11.38 -6.38
N VAL A 6 -2.74 11.09 -5.28
CA VAL A 6 -3.13 9.74 -4.90
C VAL A 6 -4.65 9.72 -4.90
N THR A 7 -5.23 9.00 -5.84
CA THR A 7 -6.67 8.90 -5.99
C THR A 7 -7.11 7.47 -5.71
N LYS A 8 -8.11 7.29 -4.84
CA LYS A 8 -8.77 6.01 -4.63
C LYS A 8 -10.08 5.95 -5.40
N HIS A 9 -10.22 4.91 -6.20
CA HIS A 9 -11.45 4.52 -6.86
C HIS A 9 -11.96 3.22 -6.24
N ARG A 10 -13.29 3.09 -6.15
CA ARG A 10 -13.95 1.82 -5.88
C ARG A 10 -14.54 1.29 -7.18
N LEU A 11 -14.18 0.05 -7.53
CA LEU A 11 -14.75 -0.68 -8.65
C LEU A 11 -16.25 -0.90 -8.43
N ASN A 12 -17.02 -0.80 -9.51
CA ASN A 12 -18.46 -1.06 -9.45
C ASN A 12 -18.72 -2.54 -9.11
N PRO A 13 -19.85 -2.86 -8.44
CA PRO A 13 -20.17 -4.23 -8.05
C PRO A 13 -20.11 -5.21 -9.23
N GLY A 14 -19.48 -6.37 -9.01
CA GLY A 14 -19.31 -7.41 -10.04
C GLY A 14 -18.05 -7.25 -10.89
N LEU A 15 -17.31 -6.15 -10.75
CA LEU A 15 -16.02 -5.97 -11.41
C LEU A 15 -14.86 -6.41 -10.52
N SER A 16 -13.81 -6.92 -11.16
CA SER A 16 -12.55 -7.34 -10.56
C SER A 16 -11.41 -6.47 -11.08
N GLN A 17 -10.32 -6.38 -10.32
CA GLN A 17 -9.03 -5.82 -10.79
C GLN A 17 -8.48 -6.50 -12.06
N THR A 18 -8.92 -7.74 -12.33
CA THR A 18 -8.56 -8.51 -13.53
C THR A 18 -9.60 -8.39 -14.65
N ASP A 19 -10.61 -7.54 -14.51
CA ASP A 19 -11.64 -7.37 -15.53
C ASP A 19 -11.03 -6.91 -16.86
N PRO A 20 -11.31 -7.59 -17.98
CA PRO A 20 -10.75 -7.24 -19.29
C PRO A 20 -11.08 -5.82 -19.75
N SER A 21 -12.23 -5.27 -19.35
CA SER A 21 -12.64 -3.91 -19.69
C SER A 21 -11.78 -2.89 -18.95
N LEU A 22 -11.48 -3.15 -17.67
CA LEU A 22 -10.55 -2.34 -16.90
C LEU A 22 -9.16 -2.36 -17.54
N LEU A 23 -8.63 -3.55 -17.85
CA LEU A 23 -7.31 -3.71 -18.46
C LEU A 23 -7.17 -3.02 -19.84
N LYS A 24 -8.27 -2.81 -20.57
CA LYS A 24 -8.29 -2.02 -21.81
C LYS A 24 -8.29 -0.51 -21.56
N ILE A 25 -8.95 -0.05 -20.50
CA ILE A 25 -9.09 1.39 -20.19
C ILE A 25 -7.83 1.96 -19.55
N LEU A 26 -7.14 1.23 -18.66
CA LEU A 26 -5.96 1.76 -17.95
C LEU A 26 -4.82 2.21 -18.90
N PRO A 27 -4.45 1.46 -19.95
CA PRO A 27 -3.45 1.92 -20.94
C PRO A 27 -3.91 3.17 -21.70
N THR A 28 -5.21 3.28 -21.99
CA THR A 28 -5.81 4.43 -22.67
C THR A 28 -5.68 5.69 -21.81
N LEU A 29 -6.01 5.58 -20.51
CA LEU A 29 -5.82 6.68 -19.55
C LEU A 29 -4.36 7.13 -19.46
N ARG A 30 -3.43 6.18 -19.40
CA ARG A 30 -1.99 6.48 -19.37
C ARG A 30 -1.55 7.25 -20.62
N SER A 31 -2.06 6.86 -21.78
CA SER A 31 -1.75 7.50 -23.06
C SER A 31 -2.29 8.93 -23.14
N LEU A 32 -3.47 9.17 -22.56
CA LEU A 32 -4.12 10.49 -22.52
C LEU A 32 -3.43 11.47 -21.56
N ALA A 33 -2.96 10.99 -20.41
CA ALA A 33 -2.49 11.85 -19.33
C ALA A 33 -1.18 12.59 -19.61
N LYS A 34 -0.37 12.10 -20.57
CA LYS A 34 0.96 12.64 -20.90
C LYS A 34 1.91 12.78 -19.70
N THR A 35 1.63 12.07 -18.62
CA THR A 35 2.39 12.06 -17.37
C THR A 35 2.45 10.62 -16.84
N PRO A 36 3.48 10.25 -16.04
CA PRO A 36 3.49 8.93 -15.40
C PRO A 36 2.24 8.69 -14.56
N ILE A 37 1.55 7.58 -14.86
CA ILE A 37 0.42 7.06 -14.08
C ILE A 37 0.67 5.60 -13.72
N HIS A 38 0.55 5.33 -12.44
CA HIS A 38 0.70 4.02 -11.82
C HIS A 38 -0.65 3.60 -11.24
N PHE A 39 -0.98 2.32 -11.41
CA PHE A 39 -2.23 1.73 -10.96
C PHE A 39 -1.89 0.60 -9.99
N TYR A 40 -2.52 0.63 -8.81
CA TYR A 40 -2.35 -0.38 -7.78
C TYR A 40 -3.73 -0.86 -7.36
N ALA A 41 -3.89 -2.17 -7.19
CA ALA A 41 -5.07 -2.70 -6.54
C ALA A 41 -4.75 -2.97 -5.07
N ALA A 42 -5.68 -2.67 -4.16
CA ALA A 42 -5.43 -2.90 -2.75
C ALA A 42 -5.56 -4.40 -2.42
N ILE A 43 -4.56 -4.94 -1.73
CA ILE A 43 -4.55 -6.36 -1.30
C ILE A 43 -5.67 -6.63 -0.29
N GLU A 44 -5.89 -5.69 0.64
CA GLU A 44 -6.89 -5.79 1.72
C GLU A 44 -8.33 -5.53 1.23
N ASP A 45 -8.49 -4.81 0.12
CA ASP A 45 -9.77 -4.48 -0.49
C ASP A 45 -9.67 -4.60 -2.01
N PRO A 46 -9.95 -5.78 -2.59
CA PRO A 46 -9.85 -6.01 -4.04
C PRO A 46 -10.77 -5.13 -4.89
N SER A 47 -11.75 -4.45 -4.28
CA SER A 47 -12.60 -3.48 -4.97
C SER A 47 -11.95 -2.10 -5.07
N ALA A 48 -10.83 -1.85 -4.38
CA ALA A 48 -10.14 -0.57 -4.39
C ALA A 48 -9.02 -0.53 -5.45
N LEU A 49 -9.11 0.45 -6.34
CA LEU A 49 -8.09 0.84 -7.30
C LEU A 49 -7.46 2.16 -6.86
N LEU A 50 -6.15 2.15 -6.62
CA LEU A 50 -5.35 3.32 -6.32
C LEU A 50 -4.65 3.78 -7.60
N ILE A 51 -4.77 5.07 -7.89
CA ILE A 51 -4.14 5.74 -9.03
C ILE A 51 -3.15 6.77 -8.50
N LEU A 52 -1.87 6.57 -8.80
CA LEU A 52 -0.79 7.47 -8.42
C LEU A 52 -0.28 8.16 -9.68
N SER A 53 -0.30 9.49 -9.69
CA SER A 53 0.09 10.25 -10.88
C SER A 53 0.68 11.61 -10.54
N THR A 54 1.67 12.03 -11.31
CA THR A 54 2.35 13.32 -11.11
C THR A 54 1.74 14.40 -11.98
N TRP A 55 1.55 15.61 -11.47
CA TRP A 55 0.91 16.71 -12.20
C TRP A 55 1.64 18.03 -12.00
N PRO A 56 1.62 18.94 -12.99
CA PRO A 56 2.18 20.29 -12.84
C PRO A 56 1.47 21.13 -11.76
N SER A 57 0.19 20.83 -11.50
CA SER A 57 -0.64 21.45 -10.48
C SER A 57 -1.86 20.57 -10.15
N PRO A 58 -2.51 20.75 -8.99
CA PRO A 58 -3.80 20.11 -8.69
C PRO A 58 -4.87 20.41 -9.75
N SER A 59 -4.91 21.64 -10.28
CA SER A 59 -5.86 22.01 -11.33
C SER A 59 -5.66 21.22 -12.62
N ALA A 60 -4.41 20.90 -12.99
CA ALA A 60 -4.12 20.07 -14.16
C ALA A 60 -4.65 18.64 -13.99
N HIS A 61 -4.51 18.05 -12.79
CA HIS A 61 -5.13 16.77 -12.46
C HIS A 61 -6.66 16.84 -12.58
N VAL A 62 -7.29 17.86 -11.97
CA VAL A 62 -8.76 18.03 -12.03
C VAL A 62 -9.24 18.15 -13.47
N SER A 63 -8.58 18.97 -14.30
CA SER A 63 -8.91 19.09 -15.73
C SER A 63 -8.81 17.75 -16.45
N PHE A 64 -7.76 16.98 -16.21
CA PHE A 64 -7.63 15.63 -16.77
C PHE A 64 -8.78 14.74 -16.30
N THR A 65 -9.02 14.64 -15.00
CA THR A 65 -10.08 13.81 -14.41
C THR A 65 -11.45 14.13 -15.00
N THR A 66 -11.78 15.42 -15.16
CA THR A 66 -13.03 15.85 -15.81
C THR A 66 -13.12 15.34 -17.25
N THR A 67 -12.05 15.47 -18.04
CA THR A 67 -12.06 15.00 -19.43
C THR A 67 -12.06 13.47 -19.56
N SER A 68 -11.48 12.76 -18.59
CA SER A 68 -11.39 11.29 -18.60
C SER A 68 -12.53 10.60 -17.85
N GLN A 69 -13.44 11.35 -17.22
CA GLN A 69 -14.47 10.80 -16.34
C GLN A 69 -15.33 9.75 -17.04
N ALA A 70 -15.71 10.00 -18.29
CA ALA A 70 -16.54 9.08 -19.07
C ALA A 70 -15.87 7.71 -19.31
N LEU A 71 -14.54 7.63 -19.27
CA LEU A 71 -13.80 6.38 -19.44
C LEU A 71 -13.84 5.52 -18.16
N LEU A 72 -13.72 6.14 -16.99
CA LEU A 72 -13.67 5.41 -15.71
C LEU A 72 -15.05 5.20 -15.07
N ALA A 73 -16.02 6.08 -15.33
CA ALA A 73 -17.33 6.04 -14.69
C ALA A 73 -18.08 4.70 -14.82
N PRO A 74 -18.02 3.97 -15.97
CA PRO A 74 -18.68 2.67 -16.07
C PRO A 74 -18.05 1.59 -15.18
N LEU A 75 -16.78 1.77 -14.79
CA LEU A 75 -16.01 0.75 -14.08
C LEU A 75 -15.76 1.07 -12.62
N SER A 76 -15.80 2.35 -12.24
CA SER A 76 -15.46 2.77 -10.89
C SER A 76 -16.02 4.13 -10.51
N SER A 77 -16.14 4.35 -9.21
CA SER A 77 -16.45 5.64 -8.60
C SER A 77 -15.25 6.16 -7.83
N GLN A 78 -14.96 7.46 -7.93
CA GLN A 78 -13.89 8.09 -7.16
C GLN A 78 -14.33 8.27 -5.71
N GLU A 79 -13.56 7.78 -4.74
CA GLU A 79 -13.83 7.97 -3.31
C GLU A 79 -13.13 9.21 -2.76
N TRP A 80 -11.85 9.38 -3.07
CA TRP A 80 -11.06 10.52 -2.60
C TRP A 80 -9.81 10.74 -3.45
N THR A 81 -9.26 11.95 -3.33
CA THR A 81 -7.99 12.36 -3.93
C THR A 81 -7.20 13.17 -2.90
N GLU A 82 -5.94 12.81 -2.67
CA GLU A 82 -4.99 13.57 -1.88
C GLU A 82 -3.89 14.13 -2.79
N TYR A 83 -3.42 15.35 -2.50
CA TYR A 83 -2.31 15.97 -3.21
C TYR A 83 -1.11 16.15 -2.29
N MET A 84 0.03 15.59 -2.69
CA MET A 84 1.29 15.79 -2.00
C MET A 84 2.17 16.74 -2.84
N PRO A 85 2.59 17.89 -2.30
CA PRO A 85 3.61 18.73 -2.90
C PRO A 85 4.85 17.92 -3.29
N LEU A 86 5.30 18.05 -4.54
CA LEU A 86 6.57 17.49 -4.98
C LEU A 86 7.60 18.61 -5.02
N ASP A 87 8.67 18.45 -4.26
CA ASP A 87 9.90 19.15 -4.58
C ASP A 87 10.64 18.40 -5.72
N THR A 88 11.47 19.12 -6.47
CA THR A 88 12.18 18.57 -7.63
C THR A 88 13.18 17.46 -7.27
N LYS A 89 13.56 17.31 -5.99
CA LYS A 89 14.49 16.28 -5.50
C LYS A 89 13.77 15.00 -5.03
N THR A 90 12.49 15.10 -4.70
CA THR A 90 11.70 14.03 -4.08
C THR A 90 11.07 13.11 -5.11
N VAL A 91 10.80 13.59 -6.32
CA VAL A 91 10.14 12.79 -7.37
C VAL A 91 10.91 11.50 -7.70
N SER A 92 12.23 11.58 -7.81
CA SER A 92 13.08 10.41 -8.08
C SER A 92 13.15 9.41 -6.93
N ASN A 93 12.78 9.82 -5.72
CA ASN A 93 12.85 8.99 -4.51
C ASN A 93 11.51 8.31 -4.19
N LEU A 94 10.44 8.62 -4.92
CA LEU A 94 9.16 7.98 -4.70
C LEU A 94 9.17 6.56 -5.29
N PRO A 95 8.76 5.55 -4.52
CA PRO A 95 8.75 4.15 -4.97
C PRO A 95 7.58 3.84 -5.92
N LEU A 96 7.28 4.71 -6.89
CA LEU A 96 6.12 4.58 -7.78
C LEU A 96 6.17 3.35 -8.70
N THR A 97 7.35 2.74 -8.86
CA THR A 97 7.57 1.51 -9.63
C THR A 97 7.72 0.28 -8.74
N ALA A 98 7.61 0.41 -7.42
CA ALA A 98 7.69 -0.73 -6.52
C ALA A 98 6.52 -1.70 -6.80
N PRO A 99 6.76 -3.02 -6.81
CA PRO A 99 5.73 -4.01 -7.10
C PRO A 99 4.66 -4.07 -6.00
N ILE A 100 5.06 -3.74 -4.76
CA ILE A 100 4.19 -3.68 -3.59
C ILE A 100 4.41 -2.33 -2.93
N LEU A 101 3.32 -1.66 -2.58
CA LEU A 101 3.31 -0.40 -1.87
C LEU A 101 2.37 -0.46 -0.68
N THR A 102 2.83 0.08 0.45
CA THR A 102 1.96 0.37 1.59
C THR A 102 1.61 1.85 1.56
N ILE A 103 0.32 2.15 1.51
CA ILE A 103 -0.21 3.52 1.56
C ILE A 103 -1.04 3.65 2.82
N SER A 104 -0.65 4.55 3.71
CA SER A 104 -1.37 4.82 4.95
C SER A 104 -1.85 6.26 4.96
N ARG A 105 -3.12 6.48 5.34
CA ARG A 105 -3.68 7.81 5.55
C ARG A 105 -3.92 8.03 7.04
N ALA A 106 -3.27 9.04 7.60
CA ALA A 106 -3.41 9.42 9.00
C ALA A 106 -4.28 10.67 9.13
N PHE A 107 -5.37 10.56 9.90
CA PHE A 107 -6.20 11.71 10.26
C PHE A 107 -5.74 12.22 11.63
N LEU A 108 -5.08 13.36 11.62
CA LEU A 108 -4.51 13.95 12.83
C LEU A 108 -5.39 15.10 13.31
N LYS A 109 -5.52 15.23 14.62
CA LYS A 109 -6.08 16.45 15.22
C LYS A 109 -5.21 17.66 14.82
N PRO A 110 -5.74 18.90 14.92
CA PRO A 110 -4.95 20.11 14.73
C PRO A 110 -3.72 20.16 15.64
N LEU A 111 -2.87 21.17 15.47
CA LEU A 111 -1.63 21.34 16.24
C LEU A 111 -1.81 21.04 17.74
N PRO A 112 -0.84 20.37 18.39
CA PRO A 112 0.52 20.05 17.90
C PRO A 112 0.66 18.66 17.25
N HIS A 113 -0.43 17.91 17.10
CA HIS A 113 -0.40 16.48 16.76
C HIS A 113 0.35 16.12 15.46
N PRO A 114 0.29 16.93 14.37
CA PRO A 114 1.08 16.63 13.16
C PRO A 114 2.58 16.61 13.41
N HIS A 115 3.14 17.61 14.11
CA HIS A 115 4.57 17.64 14.40
C HIS A 115 5.01 16.46 15.27
N GLN A 116 4.20 16.12 16.28
CA GLN A 116 4.48 14.97 17.14
C GLN A 116 4.43 13.65 16.36
N TYR A 117 3.45 13.50 15.47
CA TYR A 117 3.35 12.33 14.60
C TYR A 117 4.57 12.19 13.70
N PHE A 118 4.94 13.25 12.97
CA PHE A 118 6.11 13.23 12.08
C PHE A 118 7.41 12.96 12.85
N SER A 119 7.60 13.55 14.03
CA SER A 119 8.77 13.29 14.86
C SER A 119 8.86 11.82 15.28
N LYS A 120 7.75 11.23 15.74
CA LYS A 120 7.70 9.82 16.14
C LYS A 120 7.91 8.87 14.97
N ILE A 121 7.24 9.10 13.84
CA ILE A 121 7.39 8.24 12.65
C ILE A 121 8.78 8.33 12.06
N SER A 122 9.39 9.52 12.03
CA SER A 122 10.76 9.68 11.51
C SER A 122 11.78 8.87 12.31
N ALA A 123 11.59 8.75 13.63
CA ALA A 123 12.43 7.93 14.50
C ALA A 123 12.30 6.42 14.25
N LEU A 124 11.20 5.97 13.62
CA LEU A 124 10.95 4.56 13.31
C LEU A 124 11.50 4.14 11.93
N LYS A 125 11.94 5.09 11.10
CA LYS A 125 12.37 4.79 9.73
C LYS A 125 13.52 3.79 9.68
N THR A 126 14.60 4.04 10.41
CA THR A 126 15.78 3.15 10.43
C THR A 126 15.47 1.75 10.96
N PRO A 127 14.79 1.58 12.12
CA PRO A 127 14.37 0.25 12.57
C PRO A 127 13.52 -0.51 11.55
N ILE A 128 12.56 0.17 10.89
CA ILE A 128 11.72 -0.46 9.87
C ILE A 128 12.58 -0.90 8.68
N GLU A 129 13.50 -0.06 8.20
CA GLU A 129 14.40 -0.41 7.09
C GLU A 129 15.29 -1.60 7.45
N GLU A 130 15.80 -1.69 8.67
CA GLU A 130 16.61 -2.81 9.15
C GLU A 130 15.80 -4.10 9.30
N GLU A 131 14.59 -4.04 9.87
CA GLU A 131 13.72 -5.21 10.08
C GLU A 131 13.07 -5.73 8.78
N THR A 132 12.85 -4.84 7.80
CA THR A 132 12.24 -5.17 6.51
C THR A 132 13.24 -5.31 5.38
N ALA A 133 14.54 -5.18 5.66
CA ALA A 133 15.60 -5.46 4.70
C ALA A 133 15.41 -6.88 4.15
N PRO A 134 15.67 -7.11 2.84
CA PRO A 134 15.64 -8.46 2.29
C PRO A 134 16.55 -9.35 3.15
N TYR A 135 16.00 -10.43 3.69
CA TYR A 135 16.84 -11.45 4.31
C TYR A 135 17.87 -11.87 3.27
N PRO A 136 19.17 -11.90 3.60
CA PRO A 136 20.16 -12.44 2.70
C PRO A 136 19.69 -13.85 2.38
N SER A 137 19.24 -14.05 1.14
CA SER A 137 19.00 -15.40 0.65
C SER A 137 20.35 -16.07 0.80
N GLN A 138 20.46 -17.00 1.75
CA GLN A 138 21.55 -17.94 1.66
C GLN A 138 21.35 -18.60 0.31
N GLU A 139 22.17 -18.20 -0.68
CA GLU A 139 22.47 -19.08 -1.79
C GLU A 139 22.99 -20.34 -1.13
N GLN A 140 22.07 -21.28 -0.86
CA GLN A 140 22.46 -22.63 -0.58
C GLN A 140 23.14 -23.06 -1.86
N ASP A 141 24.46 -23.01 -1.83
CA ASP A 141 25.32 -23.58 -2.84
C ASP A 141 25.03 -25.08 -2.87
N HIS A 142 24.01 -25.45 -3.64
CA HIS A 142 23.54 -26.82 -3.82
C HIS A 142 24.60 -27.70 -4.50
N SER A 143 25.78 -27.15 -4.84
CA SER A 143 26.92 -27.89 -5.36
C SER A 143 27.56 -28.85 -4.34
N THR A 144 27.24 -28.74 -3.04
CA THR A 144 27.86 -29.60 -2.01
C THR A 144 27.07 -30.88 -1.67
N ILE A 145 25.85 -31.10 -2.19
CA ILE A 145 24.99 -32.22 -1.75
C ILE A 145 25.28 -33.57 -2.46
N TYR A 146 26.15 -33.62 -3.48
CA TYR A 146 26.49 -34.89 -4.17
C TYR A 146 27.89 -35.43 -3.92
N LYS A 147 28.52 -35.10 -2.79
CA LYS A 147 29.70 -35.85 -2.32
C LYS A 147 29.67 -35.99 -0.80
N THR A 148 29.03 -37.04 -0.30
CA THR A 148 29.64 -38.00 0.67
C THR A 148 28.72 -39.20 0.84
N ARG A 149 29.26 -40.37 0.49
CA ARG A 149 28.71 -41.71 0.74
C ARG A 149 28.52 -41.95 2.25
N GLY A 150 27.39 -42.57 2.61
CA GLY A 150 27.33 -43.61 3.64
C GLY A 150 27.36 -43.18 5.10
N ARG A 151 26.25 -42.65 5.62
CA ARG A 151 25.86 -42.88 7.02
C ARG A 151 24.34 -42.74 7.14
N GLN A 152 23.68 -43.83 7.52
CA GLN A 152 22.32 -43.80 8.06
C GLN A 152 22.33 -42.91 9.30
N THR A 153 21.60 -41.80 9.26
CA THR A 153 21.19 -41.06 10.45
C THR A 153 19.69 -41.16 10.56
N THR A 154 19.25 -41.78 11.65
CA THR A 154 17.89 -41.86 12.14
C THR A 154 17.26 -40.47 12.23
N TYR A 155 16.01 -40.36 11.78
CA TYR A 155 15.17 -39.18 11.97
C TYR A 155 15.04 -38.90 13.47
N SER A 156 15.63 -37.79 13.90
CA SER A 156 15.43 -37.20 15.22
C SER A 156 14.47 -36.03 15.06
N GLU A 157 13.54 -35.97 16.01
CA GLU A 157 12.33 -35.18 16.03
C GLU A 157 12.53 -33.65 15.89
N HIS A 158 11.45 -33.01 15.45
CA HIS A 158 11.28 -31.57 15.29
C HIS A 158 11.81 -30.74 16.47
N PRO A 159 12.42 -29.57 16.23
CA PRO A 159 12.61 -28.60 17.30
C PRO A 159 11.25 -28.09 17.77
N VAL A 160 10.90 -28.45 19.01
CA VAL A 160 9.77 -27.89 19.76
C VAL A 160 10.05 -26.40 19.98
N TYR A 161 9.26 -25.53 19.37
CA TYR A 161 9.30 -24.10 19.68
C TYR A 161 8.87 -23.87 21.13
N PRO A 162 9.60 -23.04 21.91
CA PRO A 162 9.15 -22.66 23.24
C PRO A 162 7.84 -21.89 23.15
N THR A 163 6.76 -22.47 23.69
CA THR A 163 5.50 -21.79 23.93
C THR A 163 5.73 -20.63 24.89
N LYS A 164 5.39 -19.41 24.48
CA LYS A 164 5.37 -18.24 25.36
C LYS A 164 4.40 -18.50 26.52
N PRO A 165 4.75 -18.17 27.77
CA PRO A 165 3.82 -18.27 28.89
C PRO A 165 2.61 -17.38 28.64
N GLY A 166 1.43 -17.96 28.91
CA GLY A 166 0.12 -17.34 28.70
C GLY A 166 0.03 -15.97 29.35
N ARG A 167 -0.41 -14.99 28.57
CA ARG A 167 -0.79 -13.68 29.07
C ARG A 167 -2.15 -13.85 29.74
N ASN A 168 -2.20 -13.62 31.05
CA ASN A 168 -3.43 -13.63 31.83
C ASN A 168 -4.48 -12.72 31.17
N GLU A 169 -5.67 -13.29 30.93
CA GLU A 169 -6.87 -12.58 30.54
C GLU A 169 -7.28 -11.65 31.69
N GLU A 170 -6.87 -10.38 31.62
CA GLU A 170 -7.55 -9.32 32.36
C GLU A 170 -8.87 -9.01 31.66
N GLN A 171 -9.95 -9.26 32.41
CA GLN A 171 -11.33 -8.93 32.08
C GLN A 171 -11.45 -7.48 31.62
N LEU A 172 -11.64 -7.27 30.31
CA LEU A 172 -12.12 -5.98 29.81
C LEU A 172 -13.63 -5.93 29.98
N GLY A 173 -14.06 -5.05 30.90
CA GLY A 173 -15.46 -4.77 31.18
C GLY A 173 -16.25 -4.33 29.93
N SER A 174 -17.50 -4.74 29.90
CA SER A 174 -18.48 -4.44 28.86
C SER A 174 -18.57 -2.94 28.53
N PRO A 175 -18.48 -2.52 27.25
CA PRO A 175 -18.78 -1.16 26.88
C PRO A 175 -20.29 -0.92 26.96
N LYS A 176 -20.67 0.07 27.78
CA LYS A 176 -22.03 0.60 27.87
C LYS A 176 -22.47 1.16 26.52
N ASN A 177 -23.70 0.79 26.14
CA ASN A 177 -24.50 1.39 25.07
C ASN A 177 -24.32 2.91 25.02
N ASN A 178 -23.87 3.42 23.87
CA ASN A 178 -23.96 4.84 23.55
C ASN A 178 -24.68 4.97 22.19
N PRO A 179 -25.99 5.22 22.18
CA PRO A 179 -26.73 5.42 20.94
C PRO A 179 -26.49 6.84 20.45
N GLY A 180 -25.93 6.98 19.24
CA GLY A 180 -25.98 8.23 18.49
C GLY A 180 -24.64 8.77 18.05
N ARG A 181 -24.20 8.36 16.86
CA ARG A 181 -23.73 9.32 15.85
C ARG A 181 -23.65 8.66 14.48
N VAL A 182 -24.68 8.90 13.69
CA VAL A 182 -24.63 8.86 12.22
C VAL A 182 -23.95 10.14 11.78
N ILE A 183 -22.89 10.06 10.99
CA ILE A 183 -22.45 11.15 10.12
C ILE A 183 -22.16 10.53 8.76
N VAL A 184 -22.88 11.06 7.78
CA VAL A 184 -22.85 10.78 6.33
C VAL A 184 -21.51 11.17 5.75
#